data_AF-A0A822CFV9-F1
#
_entry.id   AF-A0A822CFV9-F1
#
_cell.length_a   1.000
_cell.length_b   1.000
_cell.length_c   1.000
_cell.angle_alpha   90.00
_cell.angle_beta   90.00
_cell.angle_gamma   90.00
#
_symmetry.space_group_name_H-M   'P 1'
#
loop_
_entity.id
_entity.type
_entity.pdbx_description
1 polymer ?
#
loop_
_entity_poly.entity_id
_entity_poly.type
_entity_poly.pdbx_seq_one_letter_code
_entity_poly.pdbx_strand_id
1 'polypeptide(L)'
;EVRRHIAQKQIRRYRIEEKMYREAEQERYEEEKRLIATLGVKRAKEEAERKYQERLKLLEHEIHEQERLEQQRAKEKRLLMERKHYTDENELFNNMFPSNNDERITPIHRPSTVTTGGMQSTLGNMPQSNDNIERIDKPLPLPDQDEDLKEYTFAKFASTYFQGNATPQFTKKTLKQPLLAIKSERDQLVCSLFYVSMRKGDSLTVK
;
A
#
# COMPACT_ATOMS: atom_id res chain seq x y z
N GLU A 1 -4.46 7.28 -11.12
CA GLU A 1 -3.70 8.55 -11.16
C GLU A 1 -2.33 8.48 -10.47
N VAL A 2 -2.21 7.77 -9.34
CA VAL A 2 -0.95 7.63 -8.56
C VAL A 2 0.26 7.19 -9.40
N ARG A 3 0.16 6.13 -10.20
CA ARG A 3 1.28 5.63 -11.04
C ARG A 3 1.81 6.67 -12.03
N ARG A 4 0.93 7.50 -12.59
CA ARG A 4 1.30 8.58 -13.52
C ARG A 4 2.09 9.66 -12.80
N HIS A 5 1.67 10.05 -11.59
CA HIS A 5 2.37 11.03 -10.79
C HIS A 5 3.77 10.56 -10.39
N ILE A 6 3.89 9.29 -9.97
CA ILE A 6 5.18 8.65 -9.65
C ILE A 6 6.10 8.67 -10.88
N ALA A 7 5.60 8.24 -12.05
CA ALA A 7 6.37 8.24 -13.29
C ALA A 7 6.83 9.65 -13.69
N GLN A 8 5.97 10.66 -13.58
CA GLN A 8 6.33 12.06 -13.86
C GLN A 8 7.41 12.59 -12.92
N LYS A 9 7.34 12.25 -11.64
CA LYS A 9 8.35 12.61 -10.64
C LYS A 9 9.70 11.96 -10.96
N GLN A 10 9.70 10.67 -11.30
CA GLN A 10 10.92 9.95 -11.69
C GLN A 10 11.55 10.52 -12.97
N ILE A 11 10.74 10.79 -14.00
CA ILE A 11 11.23 11.41 -15.25
C ILE A 11 11.84 12.78 -14.98
N ARG A 12 11.22 13.60 -14.13
CA ARG A 12 11.78 14.91 -13.77
C ARG A 12 13.12 14.75 -13.06
N ARG A 13 13.22 13.85 -12.09
CA ARG A 13 14.47 13.57 -11.35
C ARG A 13 15.58 13.14 -12.32
N TYR A 14 15.30 12.13 -13.15
CA TYR A 14 16.25 11.61 -14.12
C TYR A 14 16.75 12.68 -15.09
N ARG A 15 15.86 13.55 -15.60
CA ARG A 15 16.26 14.64 -16.51
C ARG A 15 17.17 15.68 -15.85
N ILE A 16 16.94 15.97 -14.57
CA ILE A 16 17.79 16.91 -13.81
C ILE A 16 19.17 16.28 -13.62
N GLU A 17 19.20 15.05 -13.13
CA GLU A 17 20.43 14.27 -12.92
C GLU A 17 21.25 14.13 -14.21
N GLU A 18 20.60 13.72 -15.31
CA GLU A 18 21.22 13.64 -16.63
C GLU A 18 21.82 14.98 -17.08
N LYS A 19 21.11 16.08 -16.84
CA LYS A 19 21.61 17.42 -17.16
C LYS A 19 22.86 17.76 -16.35
N MET A 20 22.89 17.45 -15.06
CA MET A 20 24.05 17.72 -14.21
C MET A 20 25.27 16.88 -14.63
N TYR A 21 25.08 15.60 -14.96
CA TYR A 21 26.17 14.76 -15.47
C TYR A 21 26.70 15.24 -16.81
N ARG A 22 25.82 15.69 -17.70
CA ARG A 22 26.20 16.26 -19.00
C ARG A 22 27.00 17.56 -18.83
N GLU A 23 26.61 18.41 -17.89
CA GLU A 23 27.34 19.63 -17.56
C GLU A 23 28.74 19.32 -16.97
N ALA A 24 28.84 18.32 -16.11
CA ALA A 24 30.12 17.83 -15.60
C ALA A 24 31.03 17.31 -16.72
N GLU A 25 30.48 16.57 -17.69
CA GLU A 25 31.24 16.10 -18.83
C GLU A 25 31.69 17.23 -19.76
N GLN A 26 30.83 18.23 -19.99
CA GLN A 26 31.17 19.39 -20.79
C GLN A 26 32.33 20.17 -20.16
N GLU A 27 32.29 20.38 -18.85
CA GLU A 27 33.38 21.04 -18.13
C GLU A 27 34.70 20.26 -18.20
N ARG A 28 34.65 18.92 -18.08
CA ARG A 28 35.85 18.08 -18.29
C ARG A 28 36.49 18.38 -19.65
N TYR A 29 35.68 18.42 -20.70
CA TYR A 29 36.17 18.64 -22.07
C TYR A 29 36.72 20.06 -22.28
N GLU A 30 36.08 21.06 -21.69
CA GLU A 30 36.55 22.45 -21.72
C GLU A 30 37.86 22.62 -20.94
N GLU A 31 37.97 22.01 -19.76
CA GLU A 31 39.21 22.00 -18.96
C GLU A 31 40.35 21.28 -19.67
N GLU A 32 40.10 20.09 -20.23
CA GLU A 32 41.10 19.35 -21.01
C GLU A 32 41.65 20.22 -22.15
N LYS A 33 40.78 20.87 -22.93
CA LYS A 33 41.18 21.78 -24.01
C LYS A 33 42.06 22.94 -23.53
N ARG A 34 41.73 23.54 -22.39
CA ARG A 34 42.52 24.64 -21.82
C ARG A 34 43.89 24.15 -21.34
N LEU A 35 43.94 22.97 -20.73
CA LEU A 35 45.16 22.39 -20.16
C LEU A 35 46.09 21.80 -21.24
N ILE A 36 45.58 21.41 -22.41
CA ILE A 36 46.42 20.89 -23.51
C ILE A 36 47.50 21.91 -23.89
N ALA A 37 47.15 23.20 -23.93
CA ALA A 37 48.08 24.26 -24.32
C ALA A 37 49.24 24.44 -23.33
N THR A 38 49.07 24.09 -22.06
CA THR A 38 50.06 24.32 -20.99
C THR A 38 50.79 23.05 -20.56
N LEU A 39 50.08 21.91 -20.48
CA LEU A 39 50.58 20.65 -19.90
C LEU A 39 50.79 19.55 -20.94
N GLY A 40 50.32 19.75 -22.17
CA GLY A 40 50.31 18.74 -23.23
C GLY A 40 49.20 17.70 -23.06
N VAL A 41 48.91 16.97 -24.14
CA VAL A 41 47.70 16.14 -24.28
C VAL A 41 47.52 15.12 -23.15
N LYS A 42 48.58 14.38 -22.80
CA LYS A 42 48.47 13.29 -21.82
C LYS A 42 48.17 13.78 -20.41
N ARG A 43 48.88 14.82 -19.95
CA ARG A 43 48.69 15.36 -18.60
C ARG A 43 47.43 16.21 -18.46
N ALA A 44 47.07 16.96 -19.50
CA ALA A 44 45.83 17.72 -19.55
C ALA A 44 44.60 16.81 -19.37
N LYS A 45 44.59 15.67 -20.06
CA LYS A 45 43.53 14.67 -19.93
C LYS A 45 43.44 14.07 -18.52
N GLU A 46 44.59 13.71 -17.94
CA GLU A 46 44.63 13.14 -16.58
C GLU A 46 44.14 14.12 -15.51
N GLU A 47 44.53 15.39 -15.61
CA GLU A 47 44.09 16.41 -14.66
C GLU A 47 42.60 16.74 -14.79
N ALA A 48 42.10 16.88 -16.03
CA ALA A 48 40.68 17.11 -16.29
C ALA A 48 39.82 15.92 -15.82
N GLU A 49 40.28 14.69 -16.04
CA GLU A 49 39.61 13.47 -15.56
C GLU A 49 39.58 13.40 -14.03
N ARG A 50 40.67 13.77 -13.35
CA ARG A 50 40.72 13.80 -11.88
C ARG A 50 39.68 14.78 -11.31
N LYS A 51 39.59 15.99 -11.88
CA LYS A 51 38.60 17.00 -11.46
C LYS A 51 37.17 16.57 -11.77
N TYR A 52 36.95 15.94 -12.92
CA TYR A 52 35.67 15.35 -13.28
C TYR A 52 35.21 14.31 -12.25
N GLN A 53 36.10 13.40 -11.84
CA GLN A 53 35.79 12.41 -10.80
C GLN A 53 35.46 13.03 -9.45
N GLU A 54 36.16 14.09 -9.04
CA GLU A 54 35.83 14.84 -7.83
C GLU A 54 34.43 15.45 -7.91
N ARG A 55 34.10 16.06 -9.06
CA ARG A 55 32.78 16.63 -9.30
C ARG A 55 31.67 15.58 -9.28
N LEU A 56 31.91 14.40 -9.86
CA LEU A 56 30.96 13.28 -9.83
C LEU A 56 30.67 12.84 -8.39
N LYS A 57 31.70 12.75 -7.54
CA LYS A 57 31.52 12.39 -6.12
C LYS A 57 30.69 13.42 -5.36
N LEU A 58 30.93 14.71 -5.62
CA LEU A 58 30.13 15.78 -5.01
C LEU A 58 28.67 15.72 -5.48
N LEU A 59 28.44 15.50 -6.78
CA LEU A 59 27.10 15.32 -7.35
C LEU A 59 26.37 14.12 -6.72
N GLU A 60 27.04 12.98 -6.61
CA GLU A 60 26.46 11.77 -6.00
C GLU A 60 26.11 12.00 -4.53
N HIS A 61 26.99 12.65 -3.78
CA HIS A 61 26.74 13.00 -2.38
C HIS A 61 25.54 13.94 -2.23
N GLU A 62 25.45 14.99 -3.06
CA GLU A 62 24.32 15.94 -3.04
C GLU A 62 22.99 15.25 -3.38
N ILE A 63 22.98 14.40 -4.41
CA ILE A 63 21.79 13.62 -4.80
C ILE A 63 21.33 12.72 -3.65
N HIS A 64 22.26 12.01 -3.02
CA HIS A 64 21.97 11.11 -1.91
C HIS A 64 21.42 11.86 -0.69
N GLU A 65 22.03 12.99 -0.34
CA GLU A 65 21.57 13.80 0.80
C GLU A 65 20.19 14.42 0.53
N GLN A 66 19.94 14.87 -0.70
CA GLN A 66 18.64 15.40 -1.10
C GLN A 66 17.54 14.31 -1.04
N GLU A 67 17.84 13.08 -1.46
CA GLU A 67 16.92 11.95 -1.34
C GLU A 67 16.63 11.61 0.13
N ARG A 68 17.66 11.61 0.99
CA ARG A 68 17.49 11.41 2.45
C ARG A 68 16.57 12.46 3.07
N LEU A 69 16.76 13.73 2.73
CA LEU A 69 15.92 14.83 3.20
C LEU A 69 14.49 14.76 2.66
N GLU A 70 14.31 14.32 1.41
CA GLU A 70 12.97 14.10 0.84
C GLU A 70 12.24 12.95 1.53
N GLN A 71 12.94 11.85 1.84
CA GLN A 71 12.39 10.74 2.62
C GLN A 71 11.99 11.17 4.03
N GLN A 72 12.82 11.97 4.72
CA GLN A 72 12.46 12.52 6.03
C GLN A 72 11.21 13.39 5.97
N ARG A 73 11.13 14.30 4.99
CA ARG A 73 9.93 15.13 4.78
C ARG A 73 8.69 14.31 4.44
N ALA A 74 8.83 13.24 3.65
CA ALA A 74 7.73 12.33 3.34
C ALA A 74 7.24 11.59 4.59
N LYS A 75 8.15 11.11 5.44
CA LYS A 75 7.83 10.46 6.72
C LYS A 75 7.13 11.41 7.69
N GLU A 76 7.64 12.63 7.84
CA GLU A 76 7.02 13.65 8.70
C GLU A 76 5.63 14.04 8.20
N LYS A 77 5.48 14.25 6.89
CA LYS A 77 4.18 14.53 6.28
C LYS A 77 3.19 13.37 6.50
N ARG A 78 3.64 12.13 6.37
CA ARG A 78 2.81 10.93 6.63
C ARG A 78 2.35 10.90 8.09
N LEU A 79 3.28 11.10 9.03
CA LEU A 79 2.97 11.12 10.46
C LEU A 79 1.99 12.25 10.82
N LEU A 80 2.13 13.43 10.21
CA LEU A 80 1.21 14.55 10.42
C LEU A 80 -0.20 14.23 9.89
N MET A 81 -0.30 13.58 8.73
CA MET A 81 -1.59 13.12 8.18
C MET A 81 -2.25 12.10 9.10
N GLU A 82 -1.49 11.12 9.60
CA GLU A 82 -1.98 10.11 10.54
C GLU A 82 -2.43 10.74 11.86
N ARG A 83 -1.68 11.69 12.42
CA ARG A 83 -2.06 12.41 13.64
C ARG A 83 -3.37 13.18 13.46
N LYS A 84 -3.55 13.85 12.31
CA LYS A 84 -4.81 14.57 12.01
C LYS A 84 -5.99 13.62 11.88
N HIS A 85 -5.80 12.48 11.21
CA HIS A 85 -6.82 11.44 11.11
C HIS A 85 -7.25 10.94 12.50
N TYR A 86 -6.28 10.66 13.37
CA TYR A 86 -6.53 10.21 14.74
C TYR A 86 -7.27 11.26 15.59
N THR A 87 -6.96 12.55 15.43
CA THR A 87 -7.66 13.61 16.19
C THR A 87 -9.09 13.80 15.71
N ASP A 88 -9.34 13.74 14.41
CA ASP A 88 -10.68 13.91 13.84
C ASP A 88 -11.61 12.75 14.24
N GLU A 89 -11.11 11.51 14.28
CA GLU A 89 -11.88 10.33 14.75
C GLU A 89 -12.21 10.41 16.26
N ASN A 90 -11.29 10.94 17.08
CA ASN A 90 -11.49 11.06 18.52
C ASN A 90 -12.50 12.17 18.88
N GLU A 91 -12.51 13.26 18.10
CA GLU A 91 -13.50 14.34 18.25
C GLU A 91 -14.89 13.88 17.79
N LEU A 92 -14.97 13.10 16.72
CA LEU A 92 -16.22 12.46 16.28
C LEU A 92 -16.77 11.48 17.31
N PHE A 93 -15.91 10.68 17.95
CA PHE A 93 -16.30 9.76 19.03
C PHE A 93 -16.84 10.50 20.27
N ASN A 94 -16.15 11.57 20.71
CA ASN A 94 -16.57 12.37 21.86
C ASN A 94 -17.89 13.14 21.61
N ASN A 95 -18.16 13.55 20.36
CA ASN A 95 -19.42 14.20 20.01
C ASN A 95 -20.59 13.22 19.86
N MET A 96 -20.31 11.93 19.57
CA MET A 96 -21.34 10.89 19.42
C MET A 96 -21.67 10.18 20.75
N PHE A 97 -20.71 10.16 21.68
CA PHE A 97 -20.90 9.74 23.07
C PHE A 97 -20.46 10.86 24.02
N PRO A 98 -21.30 11.89 24.24
CA PRO A 98 -21.10 12.77 25.37
C PRO A 98 -21.26 11.91 26.62
N SER A 99 -20.15 11.56 27.27
CA SER A 99 -20.16 10.89 28.57
C SER A 99 -21.05 11.71 29.50
N ASN A 100 -22.24 11.19 29.79
CA ASN A 100 -23.18 11.73 30.75
C ASN A 100 -22.58 11.63 32.16
N ASN A 101 -21.60 12.49 32.46
CA ASN A 101 -21.11 12.76 33.79
C ASN A 101 -21.67 14.11 34.25
N ASP A 102 -23.00 14.19 34.33
CA ASP A 102 -23.63 15.16 35.22
C ASP A 102 -24.71 14.47 36.06
N GLU A 103 -24.60 14.69 37.36
CA GLU A 103 -25.22 13.95 38.45
C GLU A 103 -26.73 14.19 38.53
N ARG A 104 -27.57 13.15 38.65
CA ARG A 104 -28.79 13.17 39.48
C ARG A 104 -29.21 11.78 39.97
N ILE A 105 -28.99 11.58 41.27
CA ILE A 105 -29.70 10.75 42.27
C ILE A 105 -30.99 10.04 41.78
N THR A 106 -31.04 8.71 41.94
CA THR A 106 -32.07 7.99 42.75
C THR A 106 -31.66 6.52 42.96
N PRO A 107 -31.74 5.98 44.19
CA PRO A 107 -31.54 4.56 44.49
C PRO A 107 -32.90 3.84 44.55
N ILE A 108 -32.99 2.52 44.27
CA ILE A 108 -33.89 1.54 44.94
C ILE A 108 -33.76 0.11 44.34
N HIS A 109 -33.47 -0.85 45.25
CA HIS A 109 -33.77 -2.31 45.31
C HIS A 109 -33.32 -3.30 44.21
N ARG A 110 -32.37 -4.24 44.46
CA ARG A 110 -32.42 -5.56 45.21
C ARG A 110 -33.00 -6.74 44.37
N PRO A 111 -32.72 -8.03 44.67
CA PRO A 111 -31.56 -8.67 45.32
C PRO A 111 -31.09 -10.01 44.64
N SER A 112 -30.04 -10.58 45.23
CA SER A 112 -29.35 -11.86 45.00
C SER A 112 -30.22 -13.13 45.10
N THR A 113 -29.92 -14.19 44.32
CA THR A 113 -29.95 -15.61 44.76
C THR A 113 -29.06 -16.53 43.91
N VAL A 114 -28.38 -17.42 44.64
CA VAL A 114 -27.47 -18.52 44.29
C VAL A 114 -28.19 -19.70 43.61
N THR A 115 -27.53 -20.43 42.69
CA THR A 115 -27.64 -21.92 42.61
C THR A 115 -26.45 -22.57 41.90
N THR A 116 -26.08 -23.73 42.44
CA THR A 116 -24.85 -24.53 42.30
C THR A 116 -25.02 -25.72 41.33
N GLY A 117 -23.93 -26.14 40.70
CA GLY A 117 -23.67 -27.51 40.19
C GLY A 117 -24.25 -27.82 38.80
N GLY A 118 -23.60 -28.54 37.88
CA GLY A 118 -22.43 -29.42 37.90
C GLY A 118 -22.64 -30.52 36.84
N MET A 119 -21.56 -31.03 36.23
CA MET A 119 -21.49 -32.11 35.22
C MET A 119 -21.82 -31.64 33.78
N GLN A 120 -20.98 -31.79 32.75
CA GLN A 120 -20.26 -32.99 32.31
C GLN A 120 -19.11 -32.60 31.36
N SER A 121 -17.93 -33.20 31.51
CA SER A 121 -16.83 -33.14 30.53
C SER A 121 -16.89 -34.39 29.66
N THR A 122 -16.74 -34.23 28.34
CA THR A 122 -16.00 -35.11 27.40
C THR A 122 -16.64 -35.10 26.00
N LEU A 123 -16.11 -34.28 25.08
CA LEU A 123 -15.71 -34.72 23.73
C LEU A 123 -15.08 -33.57 22.92
N GLY A 124 -13.84 -33.79 22.48
CA GLY A 124 -13.38 -33.53 21.12
C GLY A 124 -13.57 -32.15 20.48
N ASN A 125 -12.53 -31.32 20.57
CA ASN A 125 -11.84 -30.71 19.42
C ASN A 125 -12.67 -30.26 18.20
N MET A 126 -13.11 -29.00 18.17
CA MET A 126 -13.21 -28.17 16.95
C MET A 126 -13.36 -26.69 17.35
N PRO A 127 -12.42 -25.78 17.08
CA PRO A 127 -12.70 -24.36 17.24
C PRO A 127 -13.58 -23.90 16.07
N GLN A 128 -14.89 -23.87 16.32
CA GLN A 128 -15.85 -23.05 15.58
C GLN A 128 -15.39 -21.59 15.68
N SER A 129 -14.81 -21.07 14.60
CA SER A 129 -14.59 -19.63 14.43
C SER A 129 -15.61 -19.12 13.41
N ASN A 130 -16.83 -18.87 13.91
CA ASN A 130 -17.97 -18.41 13.13
C ASN A 130 -18.11 -16.88 13.06
N ASP A 131 -17.05 -16.11 13.34
CA ASP A 131 -17.15 -14.65 13.57
C ASP A 131 -16.43 -13.75 12.53
N ASN A 132 -16.10 -14.26 11.34
CA ASN A 132 -15.24 -13.48 10.41
C ASN A 132 -15.93 -12.88 9.18
N ILE A 133 -17.25 -12.68 9.19
CA ILE A 133 -17.94 -12.13 8.00
C ILE A 133 -18.86 -10.94 8.35
N GLU A 134 -18.71 -10.33 9.53
CA GLU A 134 -19.30 -9.01 9.85
C GLU A 134 -18.29 -7.85 9.73
N ARG A 135 -17.09 -8.10 9.18
CA ARG A 135 -16.01 -7.10 9.09
C ARG A 135 -15.72 -6.59 7.68
N ILE A 136 -16.68 -6.68 6.75
CA ILE A 136 -16.47 -6.17 5.38
C ILE A 136 -16.64 -4.64 5.30
N ASP A 137 -17.26 -3.99 6.29
CA ASP A 137 -17.45 -2.52 6.30
C ASP A 137 -16.30 -1.71 6.93
N LYS A 138 -15.22 -2.37 7.37
CA LYS A 138 -13.99 -1.63 7.73
C LYS A 138 -13.08 -1.57 6.51
N PRO A 139 -12.67 -0.38 6.04
CA PRO A 139 -11.63 -0.30 5.04
C PRO A 139 -10.41 -1.04 5.57
N LEU A 140 -9.89 -2.00 4.80
CA LEU A 140 -8.62 -2.65 5.12
C LEU A 140 -7.57 -1.54 5.30
N PRO A 141 -6.72 -1.61 6.34
CA PRO A 141 -5.62 -0.66 6.50
C PRO A 141 -4.85 -0.58 5.18
N LEU A 142 -4.67 0.65 4.69
CA LEU A 142 -3.91 0.88 3.48
C LEU A 142 -2.49 0.33 3.72
N PRO A 143 -1.95 -0.53 2.84
CA PRO A 143 -0.61 -1.06 3.04
C PRO A 143 0.41 0.08 3.06
N ASP A 144 1.44 -0.06 3.90
CA ASP A 144 2.54 0.90 3.99
C ASP A 144 3.16 1.13 2.60
N GLN A 145 3.53 2.38 2.28
CA GLN A 145 4.07 2.74 0.95
C GLN A 145 5.41 2.05 0.60
N ASP A 146 6.01 1.35 1.57
CA ASP A 146 7.23 0.57 1.43
C ASP A 146 6.98 -0.96 1.52
N GLU A 147 5.73 -1.42 1.56
CA GLU A 147 5.44 -2.87 1.52
C GLU A 147 5.84 -3.46 0.16
N ASP A 148 6.61 -4.54 0.20
CA ASP A 148 6.99 -5.32 -0.97
C ASP A 148 5.75 -5.93 -1.64
N LEU A 149 5.19 -5.21 -2.62
CA LEU A 149 4.05 -5.65 -3.46
C LEU A 149 4.30 -6.99 -4.19
N LYS A 150 5.55 -7.48 -4.20
CA LYS A 150 5.94 -8.78 -4.74
C LYS A 150 5.26 -9.94 -4.02
N GLU A 151 4.93 -9.77 -2.74
CA GLU A 151 4.27 -10.82 -1.95
C GLU A 151 2.77 -10.95 -2.26
N TYR A 152 2.14 -9.86 -2.72
CA TYR A 152 0.72 -9.81 -3.08
C TYR A 152 0.52 -10.22 -4.53
N THR A 153 0.51 -11.53 -4.77
CA THR A 153 0.22 -12.08 -6.09
C THR A 153 -1.23 -12.56 -6.18
N PHE A 154 -1.84 -12.40 -7.37
CA PHE A 154 -3.18 -12.93 -7.63
C PHE A 154 -3.27 -14.45 -7.42
N ALA A 155 -2.19 -15.17 -7.71
CA ALA A 155 -2.09 -16.61 -7.46
C ALA A 155 -2.20 -16.93 -5.97
N LYS A 156 -1.52 -16.17 -5.09
CA LYS A 156 -1.61 -16.34 -3.63
C LYS A 156 -3.04 -16.09 -3.14
N PHE A 157 -3.68 -15.03 -3.63
CA PHE A 157 -5.08 -14.74 -3.32
C PHE A 157 -6.02 -15.87 -3.76
N ALA A 158 -5.89 -16.32 -5.01
CA ALA A 158 -6.72 -17.39 -5.55
C ALA A 158 -6.55 -18.69 -4.76
N SER A 159 -5.32 -19.08 -4.41
CA SER A 159 -5.07 -20.27 -3.61
C SER A 159 -5.72 -20.23 -2.23
N THR A 160 -5.83 -19.05 -1.62
CA THR A 160 -6.43 -18.89 -0.28
C THR A 160 -7.94 -18.84 -0.32
N TYR A 161 -8.53 -18.17 -1.32
CA TYR A 161 -9.96 -17.83 -1.30
C TYR A 161 -10.81 -18.49 -2.38
N PHE A 162 -10.21 -19.07 -3.43
CA PHE A 162 -10.99 -19.69 -4.49
C PHE A 162 -11.65 -20.99 -4.02
N GLN A 163 -12.93 -21.12 -4.32
CA GLN A 163 -13.71 -22.31 -4.01
C GLN A 163 -13.64 -23.35 -5.14
N GLY A 164 -13.86 -24.62 -4.80
CA GLY A 164 -14.08 -25.69 -5.78
C GLY A 164 -12.89 -26.03 -6.66
N ASN A 165 -11.67 -25.89 -6.15
CA ASN A 165 -10.42 -26.11 -6.90
C ASN A 165 -10.31 -25.27 -8.18
N ALA A 166 -10.92 -24.07 -8.20
CA ALA A 166 -10.79 -23.16 -9.32
C ALA A 166 -9.35 -22.66 -9.43
N THR A 167 -8.83 -22.57 -10.65
CA THR A 167 -7.47 -22.09 -10.91
C THR A 167 -7.47 -20.59 -11.20
N PRO A 168 -6.38 -19.86 -10.89
CA PRO A 168 -6.23 -18.44 -11.24
C PRO A 168 -6.02 -18.21 -12.74
N GLN A 169 -6.03 -19.27 -13.56
CA GLN A 169 -5.76 -19.20 -14.99
C GLN A 169 -7.07 -19.18 -15.79
N PHE A 170 -6.99 -18.72 -17.04
CA PHE A 170 -8.12 -18.75 -17.95
C PHE A 170 -8.64 -20.18 -18.13
N THR A 171 -9.96 -20.37 -18.00
CA THR A 171 -10.62 -21.66 -18.21
C THR A 171 -11.83 -21.55 -19.13
N LYS A 172 -11.95 -22.52 -20.05
CA LYS A 172 -13.12 -22.70 -20.91
C LYS A 172 -14.24 -23.50 -20.22
N LYS A 173 -13.96 -24.14 -19.07
CA LYS A 173 -14.95 -24.91 -18.30
C LYS A 173 -15.86 -23.97 -17.52
N THR A 174 -17.17 -24.14 -17.62
CA THR A 174 -18.13 -23.32 -16.86
C THR A 174 -17.94 -23.56 -15.37
N LEU A 175 -17.90 -22.48 -14.58
CA LEU A 175 -17.84 -22.57 -13.13
C LEU A 175 -19.17 -23.13 -12.60
N LYS A 176 -19.08 -24.12 -11.71
CA LYS A 176 -20.26 -24.73 -11.05
C LYS A 176 -20.75 -23.93 -9.85
N GLN A 177 -19.87 -23.09 -9.28
CA GLN A 177 -20.12 -22.27 -8.12
C GLN A 177 -19.26 -20.99 -8.20
N PRO A 178 -19.60 -19.92 -7.45
CA PRO A 178 -18.82 -18.70 -7.41
C PRO A 178 -17.35 -18.94 -7.04
N LEU A 179 -16.45 -18.08 -7.53
CA LEU A 179 -15.02 -18.19 -7.19
C LEU A 179 -14.78 -17.93 -5.70
N LEU A 180 -15.55 -17.05 -5.07
CA LEU A 180 -15.40 -16.70 -3.66
C LEU A 180 -16.62 -17.13 -2.84
N ALA A 181 -16.41 -17.33 -1.54
CA ALA A 181 -17.50 -17.60 -0.61
C ALA A 181 -18.44 -16.39 -0.50
N ILE A 182 -19.69 -16.57 -0.92
CA ILE A 182 -20.72 -15.54 -0.80
C ILE A 182 -21.80 -16.09 0.14
N LYS A 183 -22.13 -15.36 1.22
CA LYS A 183 -23.15 -15.80 2.19
C LYS A 183 -24.58 -15.73 1.64
N SER A 184 -24.86 -14.69 0.88
CA SER A 184 -26.20 -14.38 0.37
C SER A 184 -26.48 -15.18 -0.88
N GLU A 185 -27.54 -15.98 -0.85
CA GLU A 185 -27.98 -16.79 -2.00
C GLU A 185 -28.34 -15.91 -3.21
N ARG A 186 -28.92 -14.73 -2.97
CA ARG A 186 -29.23 -13.75 -4.03
C ARG A 186 -27.96 -13.27 -4.74
N ASP A 187 -26.89 -13.02 -4.00
CA ASP A 187 -25.64 -12.53 -4.56
C ASP A 187 -24.88 -13.65 -5.29
N GLN A 188 -25.00 -14.90 -4.82
CA GLN A 188 -24.49 -16.07 -5.54
C GLN A 188 -25.13 -16.21 -6.93
N LEU A 189 -26.46 -16.00 -7.02
CA LEU A 189 -27.18 -16.02 -8.30
C LEU A 189 -26.72 -14.89 -9.22
N VAL A 190 -26.60 -13.66 -8.71
CA VAL A 190 -26.10 -12.51 -9.48
C VAL A 190 -24.69 -12.77 -10.01
N CYS A 191 -23.77 -13.26 -9.17
CA CYS A 191 -22.41 -13.60 -9.58
C CYS A 191 -22.38 -14.70 -10.65
N SER A 192 -23.24 -15.71 -10.53
CA SER A 192 -23.32 -16.81 -11.49
C SER A 192 -23.86 -16.32 -12.85
N LEU A 193 -24.91 -15.49 -12.84
CA LEU A 193 -25.46 -14.88 -14.05
C LEU A 193 -24.45 -13.95 -14.73
N PHE A 194 -23.76 -13.12 -13.94
CA PHE A 194 -22.70 -12.25 -14.43
C PHE A 194 -21.59 -13.04 -15.13
N TYR A 195 -21.15 -14.15 -14.53
CA TYR A 195 -20.13 -15.02 -15.13
C TYR A 195 -20.57 -15.59 -16.49
N VAL A 196 -21.82 -16.05 -16.59
CA VAL A 196 -22.39 -16.56 -17.85
C VAL A 196 -22.48 -15.44 -18.89
N SER A 197 -22.87 -14.24 -18.51
CA SER A 197 -22.96 -13.09 -19.42
C SER A 197 -21.58 -12.68 -19.95
N MET A 198 -20.59 -12.55 -19.05
CA MET A 198 -19.18 -12.30 -19.41
C MET A 198 -18.64 -13.34 -20.38
N ARG A 199 -19.05 -14.61 -20.24
CA ARG A 199 -18.70 -15.72 -21.14
C ARG A 199 -19.36 -15.62 -22.51
N LYS A 200 -20.62 -15.19 -22.55
CA LYS A 200 -21.40 -15.10 -23.79
C LYS A 200 -21.13 -13.82 -24.58
N GLY A 201 -20.46 -12.84 -23.97
CA GLY A 201 -20.22 -11.54 -24.59
C GLY A 201 -21.46 -10.64 -24.62
N ASP A 202 -22.53 -11.06 -23.95
CA ASP A 202 -23.77 -10.30 -23.85
C ASP A 202 -23.57 -9.20 -22.80
N SER A 203 -23.71 -7.94 -23.22
CA SER A 203 -23.65 -6.79 -22.33
C SER A 203 -24.89 -6.80 -21.43
N LEU A 204 -24.67 -7.00 -20.12
CA LEU A 204 -25.71 -6.81 -19.09
C LEU A 204 -26.03 -5.31 -19.01
N THR A 205 -26.87 -4.82 -19.92
CA THR A 205 -27.49 -3.51 -19.75
C THR A 205 -28.61 -3.67 -18.74
N VAL A 206 -28.33 -3.33 -17.48
CA VAL A 206 -29.37 -3.15 -16.47
C VAL A 206 -30.15 -1.91 -16.88
N LYS A 207 -31.42 -2.09 -17.24
CA LYS A 207 -32.40 -1.01 -17.42
C LYS A 207 -33.00 -0.63 -16.08
#